data_AF-A0A7Y8MSW3-F1
#
_entry.id   AF-A0A7Y8MSW3-F1
#
_cell.length_a   1.000
_cell.length_b   1.000
_cell.length_c   1.000
_cell.angle_alpha   90.00
_cell.angle_beta   90.00
_cell.angle_gamma   90.00
#
_symmetry.space_group_name_H-M   'P 1'
#
loop_
_entity.id
_entity.type
_entity.pdbx_description
1 polymer ?
#
loop_
_entity_poly.entity_id
_entity_poly.type
_entity_poly.pdbx_seq_one_letter_code
_entity_poly.pdbx_strand_id
1 'polypeptide(L)'
;MVLADILVPKLSSSRIQIWFFSFFLLFAFLVWTRVAMLVFALFTAGDYVPLDHFMKSLISEPSYVAMAVVGSLIGGGIAFIIFAVSVIAVPMLLDRDVDAFTAMGRSLMAVRENFRPMLLWAWLIAVFVLIGFLTLTLGMIILFPLLGHASWHCYRQVASAP
;
A
#
# COMPACT_ATOMS: atom_id res chain seq x y z
N MET A 1 -13.90 -6.79 -27.10
CA MET A 1 -13.02 -7.54 -26.19
C MET A 1 -13.57 -8.96 -26.13
N VAL A 2 -12.91 -9.94 -26.77
CA VAL A 2 -13.47 -11.27 -27.04
C VAL A 2 -13.04 -12.24 -25.93
N LEU A 3 -13.96 -13.13 -25.49
CA LEU A 3 -13.77 -14.09 -24.40
C LEU A 3 -12.54 -15.02 -24.58
N ALA A 4 -12.10 -15.21 -25.82
CA ALA A 4 -10.95 -16.04 -26.18
C ALA A 4 -9.61 -15.47 -25.68
N ASP A 5 -9.50 -14.15 -25.54
CA ASP A 5 -8.27 -13.49 -25.03
C ASP A 5 -8.09 -13.65 -23.51
N ILE A 6 -9.13 -14.08 -22.78
CA ILE A 6 -9.08 -14.35 -21.33
C ILE A 6 -8.49 -15.74 -21.04
N LEU A 7 -8.67 -16.70 -21.95
CA LEU A 7 -8.30 -18.11 -21.73
C LEU A 7 -6.84 -18.42 -22.09
N VAL A 8 -6.21 -17.60 -22.93
CA VAL A 8 -4.80 -17.77 -23.28
C VAL A 8 -4.04 -16.56 -22.75
N PRO A 9 -3.60 -16.58 -21.46
CA PRO A 9 -2.73 -15.52 -20.97
C PRO A 9 -1.50 -15.50 -21.85
N LYS A 10 -1.31 -14.43 -22.64
CA LYS A 10 -0.07 -14.22 -23.39
C LYS A 10 1.06 -14.32 -22.39
N LEU A 11 1.87 -15.38 -22.55
CA LEU A 11 2.94 -15.70 -21.64
C LEU A 11 4.14 -14.78 -21.92
N SER A 12 3.96 -13.46 -21.90
CA SER A 12 5.02 -12.49 -22.18
C SER A 12 5.92 -12.26 -20.96
N SER A 13 7.05 -11.58 -21.22
CA SER A 13 8.13 -11.24 -20.27
C SER A 13 7.63 -10.62 -18.94
N SER A 14 6.43 -10.05 -18.93
CA SER A 14 5.82 -9.40 -17.77
C SER A 14 5.67 -10.29 -16.51
N ARG A 15 5.52 -11.62 -16.62
CA ARG A 15 5.39 -12.48 -15.40
C ARG A 15 6.60 -12.39 -14.48
N ILE A 16 7.82 -12.43 -15.01
CA ILE A 16 9.04 -12.31 -14.19
C ILE A 16 9.08 -10.95 -13.48
N GLN A 17 8.63 -9.90 -14.17
CA GLN A 17 8.60 -8.54 -13.64
C GLN A 17 7.57 -8.39 -12.52
N ILE A 18 6.41 -9.04 -12.64
CA ILE A 18 5.40 -9.12 -11.57
C ILE A 18 5.96 -9.86 -10.35
N TRP A 19 6.67 -10.98 -10.54
CA TRP A 19 7.33 -11.69 -9.44
C TRP A 19 8.38 -10.84 -8.76
N PHE A 20 9.23 -10.16 -9.54
CA PHE A 20 10.23 -9.23 -9.01
C PHE A 20 9.58 -8.10 -8.21
N PHE A 21 8.54 -7.47 -8.76
CA PHE A 21 7.81 -6.40 -8.09
C PHE A 21 7.12 -6.90 -6.80
N SER A 22 6.56 -8.11 -6.83
CA SER A 22 5.97 -8.75 -5.65
C SER A 22 7.04 -9.02 -4.58
N PHE A 23 8.23 -9.48 -4.96
CA PHE A 23 9.35 -9.67 -4.04
C PHE A 23 9.82 -8.33 -3.45
N PHE A 24 9.84 -7.27 -4.25
CA PHE A 24 10.12 -5.91 -3.78
C PHE A 24 9.11 -5.46 -2.71
N LEU A 25 7.81 -5.66 -2.95
CA LEU A 25 6.76 -5.34 -1.96
C LEU A 25 6.88 -6.20 -0.69
N LEU A 26 7.20 -7.49 -0.83
CA LEU A 26 7.47 -8.38 0.30
C LEU A 26 8.66 -7.88 1.12
N PHE A 27 9.75 -7.49 0.46
CA PHE A 27 10.92 -6.92 1.12
C PHE A 27 10.57 -5.63 1.86
N ALA A 28 9.80 -4.73 1.24
CA ALA A 28 9.32 -3.51 1.89
C ALA A 28 8.46 -3.81 3.13
N PHE A 29 7.59 -4.83 3.06
CA PHE A 29 6.83 -5.31 4.20
C PHE A 29 7.74 -5.83 5.32
N LEU A 30 8.77 -6.63 5.00
CA LEU A 30 9.73 -7.10 5.99
C LEU A 30 10.48 -5.93 6.66
N VAL A 31 10.94 -4.95 5.88
CA VAL A 31 11.56 -3.73 6.43
C VAL A 31 10.60 -3.01 7.37
N TRP A 32 9.34 -2.83 6.96
CA TRP A 32 8.32 -2.22 7.81
C TRP A 32 8.13 -2.96 9.13
N THR A 33 8.06 -4.30 9.13
CA THR A 33 7.94 -5.07 10.38
C THR A 33 9.12 -4.86 11.32
N ARG A 34 10.35 -4.72 10.78
CA ARG A 34 11.54 -4.42 11.59
C ARG A 34 11.47 -3.02 12.19
N VAL A 35 11.05 -2.04 11.41
CA VAL A 35 10.84 -0.67 11.89
C VAL A 35 9.77 -0.64 12.98
N ALA A 36 8.66 -1.36 12.82
CA ALA A 36 7.62 -1.46 13.84
C ALA A 36 8.13 -2.08 15.15
N MET A 37 8.95 -3.14 15.08
CA MET A 37 9.59 -3.73 16.26
C MET A 37 10.55 -2.76 16.95
N LEU A 38 11.33 -1.98 16.20
CA LEU A 38 12.24 -0.97 16.75
C LEU A 38 11.46 0.15 17.43
N VAL A 39 10.41 0.68 16.80
CA VAL A 39 9.53 1.69 17.41
C VAL A 39 8.90 1.14 18.68
N PHE A 40 8.41 -0.10 18.67
CA PHE A 40 7.88 -0.72 19.88
C PHE A 40 8.95 -0.78 20.97
N ALA A 41 10.11 -1.38 20.70
CA ALA A 41 11.18 -1.56 21.68
C ALA A 41 11.73 -0.23 22.25
N LEU A 42 11.82 0.82 21.43
CA LEU A 42 12.32 2.13 21.85
C LEU A 42 11.39 2.83 22.84
N PHE A 43 10.07 2.67 22.70
CA PHE A 43 9.10 3.35 23.55
C PHE A 43 8.64 2.48 24.72
N THR A 44 8.56 1.16 24.56
CA THR A 44 8.14 0.27 25.65
C THR A 44 9.31 -0.29 26.45
N ALA A 45 10.56 -0.05 26.05
CA ALA A 45 11.74 -0.71 26.62
C ALA A 45 11.65 -2.25 26.62
N GLY A 46 10.79 -2.83 25.78
CA GLY A 46 10.51 -4.26 25.75
C GLY A 46 9.50 -4.75 26.79
N ASP A 47 8.82 -3.85 27.52
CA ASP A 47 7.78 -4.25 28.46
C ASP A 47 6.61 -4.92 27.75
N TYR A 48 6.25 -6.10 28.26
CA TYR A 48 5.14 -6.89 27.76
C TYR A 48 3.87 -6.52 28.51
N VAL A 49 2.94 -5.87 27.80
CA VAL A 49 1.59 -5.63 28.29
C VAL A 49 0.68 -6.74 27.77
N PRO A 50 -0.05 -7.44 28.67
CA PRO A 50 -1.09 -8.39 28.28
C PRO A 50 -2.10 -7.78 27.30
N LEU A 51 -2.58 -8.58 26.35
CA LEU A 51 -3.39 -8.09 25.22
C LEU A 51 -4.68 -7.37 25.67
N ASP A 52 -5.25 -7.80 26.80
CA ASP A 52 -6.43 -7.23 27.46
C ASP A 52 -6.20 -5.83 28.02
N HIS A 53 -4.96 -5.50 28.40
CA HIS A 53 -4.59 -4.18 28.89
C HIS A 53 -3.97 -3.28 27.81
N PHE A 54 -3.54 -3.85 26.68
CA PHE A 54 -2.83 -3.14 25.63
C PHE A 54 -3.62 -1.95 25.05
N MET A 55 -4.93 -2.12 24.81
CA MET A 55 -5.80 -1.04 24.32
C MET A 55 -5.89 0.13 25.31
N LYS A 56 -5.96 -0.17 26.62
CA LYS A 56 -6.01 0.86 27.65
C LYS A 56 -4.67 1.60 27.73
N SER A 57 -3.56 0.88 27.68
CA SER A 57 -2.22 1.46 27.68
C SER A 57 -1.98 2.36 26.47
N LEU A 58 -2.43 1.96 25.27
CA LEU A 58 -2.29 2.76 24.04
C LEU A 58 -2.91 4.16 24.11
N ILE A 59 -3.91 4.37 24.97
CA ILE A 59 -4.64 5.64 25.07
C ILE A 59 -4.28 6.38 26.37
N SER A 60 -3.92 5.65 27.42
CA SER A 60 -3.73 6.22 28.76
C SER A 60 -2.26 6.46 29.11
N GLU A 61 -1.36 5.60 28.61
CA GLU A 61 0.05 5.63 28.99
C GLU A 61 0.83 6.52 27.99
N PRO A 62 1.46 7.61 28.45
CA PRO A 62 2.12 8.57 27.55
C PRO A 62 3.15 7.92 26.61
N SER A 63 3.88 6.90 27.08
CA SER A 63 4.85 6.20 26.24
C SER A 63 4.21 5.43 25.09
N TYR A 64 3.09 4.74 25.35
CA TYR A 64 2.36 3.98 24.32
C TYR A 64 1.62 4.91 23.35
N VAL A 65 1.11 6.05 23.83
CA VAL A 65 0.53 7.09 22.96
C VAL A 65 1.61 7.67 22.03
N ALA A 66 2.79 8.00 22.57
CA ALA A 66 3.90 8.50 21.76
C ALA A 66 4.38 7.45 20.74
N MET A 67 4.46 6.18 21.15
CA MET A 67 4.74 5.04 20.27
C MET A 67 3.73 4.96 19.11
N ALA A 68 2.43 5.08 19.41
CA ALA A 68 1.38 5.02 18.40
C ALA A 68 1.50 6.17 17.40
N VAL A 69 1.68 7.41 17.87
CA VAL A 69 1.83 8.59 17.00
C VAL A 69 3.07 8.48 16.13
N VAL A 70 4.24 8.21 16.71
CA VAL A 70 5.51 8.11 15.98
C VAL A 70 5.48 6.92 15.01
N GLY A 71 4.96 5.78 15.45
CA GLY A 71 4.77 4.61 14.62
C GLY A 71 3.83 4.87 13.43
N SER A 72 2.73 5.58 13.65
CA SER A 72 1.82 5.99 12.57
C SER A 72 2.48 6.97 11.59
N LEU A 73 3.30 7.91 12.05
CA LEU A 73 4.02 8.83 11.16
C LEU A 73 5.05 8.11 10.29
N ILE A 74 5.87 7.25 10.91
CA ILE A 74 6.88 6.46 10.19
C ILE A 74 6.20 5.48 9.22
N GLY A 75 5.19 4.77 9.69
CA GLY A 75 4.39 3.85 8.89
C GLY A 75 3.70 4.56 7.72
N GLY A 76 3.12 5.74 7.96
CA GLY A 76 2.51 6.58 6.93
C GLY A 76 3.52 7.04 5.88
N GLY A 77 4.74 7.41 6.29
CA GLY A 77 5.83 7.72 5.36
C GLY A 77 6.21 6.53 4.48
N ILE A 78 6.43 5.35 5.08
CA ILE A 78 6.75 4.12 4.34
C ILE A 78 5.60 3.76 3.38
N ALA A 79 4.35 3.82 3.86
CA ALA A 79 3.16 3.52 3.06
C ALA A 79 3.03 4.48 1.88
N PHE A 80 3.31 5.77 2.07
CA PHE A 80 3.29 6.74 0.98
C PHE A 80 4.36 6.47 -0.07
N ILE A 81 5.57 6.08 0.34
CA ILE A 81 6.65 5.70 -0.59
C ILE A 81 6.23 4.47 -1.41
N ILE A 82 5.70 3.43 -0.75
CA ILE A 82 5.21 2.23 -1.42
C ILE A 82 4.06 2.56 -2.37
N PHE A 83 3.11 3.38 -1.94
CA PHE A 83 2.02 3.87 -2.79
C PHE A 83 2.57 4.58 -4.03
N ALA A 84 3.54 5.49 -3.85
CA ALA A 84 4.09 6.30 -4.93
C ALA A 84 4.74 5.45 -6.03
N VAL A 85 5.42 4.36 -5.66
CA VAL A 85 6.06 3.45 -6.62
C VAL A 85 5.12 2.39 -7.19
N SER A 86 3.96 2.13 -6.56
CA SER A 86 3.09 1.00 -6.91
C SER A 86 1.78 1.38 -7.60
N VAL A 87 1.21 2.54 -7.31
CA VAL A 87 -0.18 2.88 -7.71
C VAL A 87 -0.43 2.80 -9.21
N ILE A 88 0.56 3.19 -10.03
CA ILE A 88 0.52 3.03 -11.50
C ILE A 88 1.30 1.79 -11.94
N ALA A 89 2.35 1.41 -11.22
CA ALA A 89 3.24 0.32 -11.65
C ALA A 89 2.52 -1.04 -11.71
N VAL A 90 1.66 -1.35 -10.72
CA VAL A 90 0.91 -2.63 -10.69
C VAL A 90 0.00 -2.79 -11.91
N PRO A 91 -0.94 -1.87 -12.20
CA PRO A 91 -1.79 -2.01 -13.38
C PRO A 91 -0.98 -1.92 -14.68
N MET A 92 0.09 -1.11 -14.73
CA MET A 92 0.95 -1.00 -15.91
C MET A 92 1.69 -2.30 -16.24
N LEU A 93 2.19 -3.03 -15.23
CA LEU A 93 2.81 -4.34 -15.42
C LEU A 93 1.80 -5.38 -15.89
N LEU A 94 0.54 -5.29 -15.45
CA LEU A 94 -0.52 -6.21 -15.89
C LEU A 94 -1.05 -5.90 -17.29
N ASP A 95 -1.04 -4.63 -17.69
CA ASP A 95 -1.57 -4.14 -18.97
C ASP A 95 -0.51 -4.13 -20.09
N ARG A 96 0.77 -3.93 -19.76
CA ARG A 96 1.86 -3.70 -20.72
C ARG A 96 3.10 -4.53 -20.39
N ASP A 97 3.81 -4.92 -21.45
CA ASP A 97 5.12 -5.58 -21.33
C ASP A 97 6.23 -4.55 -21.05
N VAL A 98 6.37 -4.18 -19.77
CA VAL A 98 7.40 -3.24 -19.31
C VAL A 98 8.20 -3.81 -18.13
N ASP A 99 9.42 -3.32 -17.96
CA ASP A 99 10.26 -3.65 -16.82
C ASP A 99 9.75 -2.97 -15.53
N ALA A 100 9.90 -3.64 -14.38
CA ALA A 100 9.42 -3.16 -13.08
C ALA A 100 10.02 -1.79 -12.69
N PHE A 101 11.31 -1.54 -12.97
CA PHE A 101 11.93 -0.24 -12.67
C PHE A 101 11.36 0.87 -13.52
N THR A 102 11.06 0.58 -14.79
CA THR A 102 10.40 1.54 -15.69
C THR A 102 9.00 1.87 -15.20
N ALA A 103 8.24 0.85 -14.80
CA ALA A 103 6.88 1.02 -14.26
C ALA A 103 6.88 1.82 -12.93
N MET A 104 7.81 1.52 -12.02
CA MET A 104 7.99 2.26 -10.77
C MET A 104 8.37 3.73 -11.02
N GLY A 105 9.30 3.99 -11.95
CA GLY A 105 9.69 5.35 -12.32
C GLY A 105 8.52 6.16 -12.89
N ARG A 106 7.71 5.55 -13.76
CA ARG A 106 6.47 6.15 -14.29
C ARG A 106 5.46 6.45 -13.19
N SER A 107 5.30 5.54 -12.22
CA SER A 107 4.43 5.75 -11.07
C SER A 107 4.87 6.94 -10.23
N LEU A 108 6.18 7.06 -9.98
CA LEU A 108 6.73 8.17 -9.22
C LEU A 108 6.55 9.51 -9.95
N MET A 109 6.78 9.54 -11.27
CA MET A 109 6.53 10.73 -12.10
C MET A 109 5.05 11.13 -12.06
N ALA A 110 4.14 10.18 -12.24
CA ALA A 110 2.70 10.43 -12.17
C ALA A 110 2.27 11.02 -10.83
N VAL A 111 2.81 10.51 -9.73
CA VAL A 111 2.54 11.02 -8.38
C VAL A 111 3.14 12.40 -8.15
N ARG A 112 4.33 12.67 -8.70
CA ARG A 112 4.96 13.99 -8.61
C ARG A 112 4.20 15.05 -9.40
N GLU A 113 3.77 14.74 -10.62
CA GLU A 113 3.01 15.64 -11.49
C GLU A 113 1.60 15.90 -10.96
N ASN A 114 0.99 14.90 -10.30
CA ASN A 114 -0.37 14.95 -9.77
C ASN A 114 -0.39 14.83 -8.23
N PHE A 115 0.54 15.50 -7.54
CA PHE A 115 0.78 15.29 -6.11
C PHE A 115 -0.47 15.49 -5.25
N ARG A 116 -1.24 16.56 -5.48
CA ARG A 116 -2.44 16.86 -4.69
C ARG A 116 -3.54 15.80 -4.88
N PRO A 117 -3.98 15.46 -6.11
CA PRO A 117 -4.91 14.35 -6.34
C PRO A 117 -4.43 13.02 -5.77
N MET A 118 -3.14 12.71 -5.93
CA MET A 118 -2.57 11.43 -5.51
C MET A 118 -2.45 11.32 -3.99
N LEU A 119 -2.16 12.42 -3.30
CA LEU A 119 -2.18 12.47 -1.84
C LEU A 119 -3.60 12.29 -1.29
N LEU A 120 -4.59 12.93 -1.91
CA LEU A 120 -6.01 12.70 -1.57
C LEU A 120 -6.40 11.24 -1.80
N TRP A 121 -5.95 10.64 -2.90
CA TRP A 121 -6.22 9.23 -3.21
C TRP A 121 -5.60 8.29 -2.18
N ALA A 122 -4.33 8.51 -1.82
CA ALA A 122 -3.65 7.75 -0.76
C ALA A 122 -4.39 7.87 0.59
N TRP A 123 -4.86 9.08 0.92
CA TRP A 123 -5.65 9.33 2.12
C TRP A 123 -7.00 8.59 2.10
N LEU A 124 -7.72 8.60 0.98
CA LEU A 124 -8.98 7.86 0.83
C LEU A 124 -8.78 6.35 0.99
N ILE A 125 -7.71 5.79 0.40
CA ILE A 125 -7.35 4.39 0.61
C ILE A 125 -7.14 4.11 2.09
N ALA A 126 -6.37 4.94 2.80
CA ALA A 126 -6.12 4.77 4.23
C ALA A 126 -7.40 4.80 5.06
N VAL A 127 -8.31 5.74 4.78
CA VAL A 127 -9.61 5.86 5.47
C VAL A 127 -10.48 4.63 5.20
N PHE A 128 -10.58 4.18 3.94
CA PHE A 128 -11.36 2.99 3.61
C PHE A 128 -10.78 1.74 4.26
N VAL A 129 -9.46 1.57 4.26
CA VAL A 129 -8.78 0.47 4.94
C VAL A 129 -9.09 0.49 6.44
N LEU A 130 -9.05 1.66 7.08
CA LEU A 130 -9.41 1.82 8.48
C LEU A 130 -10.87 1.43 8.75
N ILE A 131 -11.82 1.89 7.94
CA ILE A 131 -13.23 1.50 8.02
C ILE A 131 -13.38 -0.02 7.88
N GLY A 132 -12.66 -0.63 6.93
CA GLY A 132 -12.64 -2.08 6.74
C GLY A 132 -12.19 -2.82 8.01
N PHE A 133 -11.12 -2.37 8.67
CA PHE A 133 -10.67 -2.94 9.94
C PHE A 133 -11.68 -2.77 11.07
N LEU A 134 -12.34 -1.61 11.18
CA LEU A 134 -13.36 -1.36 12.20
C LEU A 134 -14.58 -2.27 12.06
N THR A 135 -14.90 -2.73 10.85
CA THR A 135 -15.98 -3.69 10.58
C THR A 135 -15.59 -5.16 10.78
N LEU A 136 -14.59 -5.43 11.64
CA LEU A 136 -14.02 -6.78 11.84
C LEU A 136 -13.58 -7.43 10.52
N THR A 137 -13.02 -6.64 9.60
CA THR A 137 -12.57 -7.03 8.26
C THR A 137 -13.66 -7.46 7.27
N LEU A 138 -14.94 -7.51 7.65
CA LEU A 138 -16.04 -7.86 6.72
C LEU A 138 -16.23 -6.81 5.61
N GLY A 139 -16.05 -5.53 5.94
CA GLY A 139 -16.12 -4.44 4.95
C GLY A 139 -15.08 -4.56 3.84
N MET A 140 -13.98 -5.28 4.07
CA MET A 140 -12.94 -5.49 3.07
C MET A 140 -13.42 -6.32 1.87
N ILE A 141 -14.45 -7.17 2.04
CA ILE A 141 -15.05 -7.94 0.94
C ILE A 141 -15.56 -7.01 -0.16
N ILE A 142 -16.12 -5.86 0.22
CA ILE A 142 -16.67 -4.86 -0.70
C ILE A 142 -15.60 -3.83 -1.07
N LEU A 143 -14.79 -3.39 -0.09
CA LEU A 143 -13.80 -2.34 -0.30
C LEU A 143 -12.65 -2.78 -1.21
N PHE A 144 -12.18 -4.02 -1.13
CA PHE A 144 -11.09 -4.49 -2.01
C PHE A 144 -11.43 -4.40 -3.49
N PRO A 145 -12.57 -4.95 -3.98
CA PRO A 145 -13.00 -4.77 -5.36
C PRO A 145 -13.15 -3.30 -5.75
N LEU A 146 -13.74 -2.49 -4.87
CA LEU A 146 -13.99 -1.07 -5.13
C LEU A 146 -12.67 -0.29 -5.29
N LEU A 147 -11.73 -0.47 -4.36
CA LEU A 147 -10.42 0.17 -4.39
C LEU A 147 -9.60 -0.30 -5.60
N GLY A 148 -9.68 -1.58 -5.96
CA GLY A 148 -9.05 -2.12 -7.16
C GLY A 148 -9.58 -1.47 -8.44
N HIS A 149 -10.90 -1.39 -8.60
CA HIS A 149 -11.52 -0.71 -9.74
C HIS A 149 -11.15 0.78 -9.79
N ALA A 150 -11.23 1.49 -8.67
CA ALA A 150 -10.90 2.91 -8.65
C ALA A 150 -9.42 3.17 -8.98
N SER A 151 -8.51 2.32 -8.50
CA SER A 151 -7.08 2.41 -8.82
C SER A 151 -6.82 2.12 -10.31
N TRP A 152 -7.55 1.17 -10.91
CA TRP A 152 -7.50 0.93 -12.35
C TRP A 152 -7.98 2.15 -13.15
N HIS A 153 -9.05 2.80 -12.71
CA HIS A 153 -9.52 4.04 -13.33
C HIS A 153 -8.51 5.18 -13.19
N CYS A 154 -7.88 5.33 -12.03
CA CYS A 154 -6.80 6.30 -11.81
C CYS A 154 -5.64 6.05 -12.79
N TYR A 155 -5.19 4.80 -12.92
CA TYR A 155 -4.19 4.40 -13.92
C TYR A 155 -4.59 4.82 -15.33
N ARG A 156 -5.82 4.50 -15.77
CA ARG A 156 -6.25 4.84 -17.14
C ARG A 156 -6.32 6.34 -17.37
N GLN A 157 -6.75 7.13 -16.38
CA GLN A 157 -6.79 8.59 -16.50
C GLN A 157 -5.40 9.17 -16.67
N VAL A 158 -4.46 8.77 -15.80
CA VAL A 158 -3.05 9.20 -15.86
C VAL A 158 -2.39 8.75 -17.16
N ALA A 159 -2.62 7.50 -17.59
CA ALA A 159 -2.05 6.96 -18.82
C ALA A 159 -2.68 7.55 -20.11
N SER A 160 -3.81 8.25 -19.99
CA SER A 160 -4.50 8.93 -21.11
C SER A 160 -4.20 10.43 -21.20
N ALA A 161 -3.49 10.99 -20.20
CA ALA A 161 -2.99 12.35 -20.28
C ALA A 161 -1.93 12.46 -21.41
N PRO A 162 -1.97 13.54 -22.22
CA PRO A 162 -1.14 13.68 -23.43
C PRO A 162 0.36 13.75 -23.16
#